data_AF-A0A2N7PZH3-F1
#
_entry.id   AF-A0A2N7PZH3-F1
#
_cell.length_a   1.000
_cell.length_b   1.000
_cell.length_c   1.000
_cell.angle_alpha   90.00
_cell.angle_beta   90.00
_cell.angle_gamma   90.00
#
_symmetry.space_group_name_H-M   'P 1'
#
loop_
_entity.id
_entity.type
_entity.pdbx_description
1 polymer ?
#
loop_
_entity_poly.entity_id
_entity_poly.type
_entity_poly.pdbx_seq_one_letter_code
_entity_poly.pdbx_strand_id
1 'polypeptide(L)' 'MFNFSVENIIVETVVYILVSLIVKILLNDEDLTSIRRILLIGYLVFASLFVSLIVFAIVSVSVVLIAIGIRKVFEY' A
#
# COMPACT_ATOMS: atom_id res chain seq x y z
N MET A 1 -13.35 21.85 -9.02
CA MET A 1 -13.70 21.05 -10.21
C MET A 1 -13.02 19.70 -10.03
N PHE A 2 -13.75 18.68 -9.59
CA PHE A 2 -13.19 17.34 -9.40
C PHE A 2 -12.90 16.75 -10.78
N ASN A 3 -11.68 16.93 -11.27
CA ASN A 3 -11.23 16.32 -12.52
C ASN A 3 -10.81 14.87 -12.20
N PHE A 4 -11.80 14.01 -11.98
CA PHE A 4 -11.60 12.56 -11.91
C PHE A 4 -11.27 12.07 -13.33
N SER A 5 -10.02 12.24 -13.75
CA SER A 5 -9.52 11.56 -14.94
C SER A 5 -9.64 10.06 -14.69
N VAL A 6 -10.43 9.38 -15.51
CA VAL A 6 -10.59 7.92 -15.46
C VAL A 6 -9.21 7.23 -15.54
N GLU A 7 -8.26 7.82 -16.27
CA GLU A 7 -6.88 7.34 -16.35
C GLU A 7 -6.19 7.34 -14.97
N ASN A 8 -6.39 8.38 -14.15
CA ASN A 8 -5.76 8.45 -12.83
C ASN A 8 -6.29 7.35 -11.90
N ILE A 9 -7.60 7.10 -11.93
CA ILE A 9 -8.23 6.05 -11.11
C ILE A 9 -7.69 4.67 -11.50
N ILE A 10 -7.54 4.42 -12.81
CA ILE A 10 -6.96 3.17 -13.31
C ILE A 10 -5.52 3.02 -12.82
N VAL A 11 -4.70 4.07 -12.93
CA VAL A 11 -3.30 4.06 -12.48
C VAL A 11 -3.20 3.78 -10.98
N GLU A 12 -3.97 4.49 -10.15
CA GLU A 12 -4.01 4.30 -8.69
C GLU A 12 -4.43 2.87 -8.33
N THR A 13 -5.43 2.33 -9.02
CA THR A 13 -5.90 0.96 -8.79
C THR A 13 -4.82 -0.07 -9.13
N VAL A 14 -4.15 0.08 -10.27
CA VAL A 14 -3.06 -0.82 -10.69
C VAL A 14 -1.92 -0.78 -9.68
N VAL A 15 -1.49 0.42 -9.27
CA VAL A 15 -0.42 0.59 -8.29
C VAL A 15 -0.83 0.03 -6.93
N TYR A 16 -2.08 0.24 -6.49
CA TYR A 16 -2.59 -0.35 -5.25
C TYR A 16 -2.51 -1.88 -5.26
N ILE A 17 -2.91 -2.52 -6.36
CA ILE A 17 -2.83 -3.97 -6.52
C ILE A 17 -1.38 -4.44 -6.46
N LEU A 18 -0.47 -3.75 -7.17
CA LEU A 18 0.95 -4.09 -7.17
C LEU A 18 1.57 -3.99 -5.77
N VAL A 19 1.34 -2.89 -5.06
CA VAL A 19 1.81 -2.70 -3.68
C VAL A 19 1.23 -3.77 -2.76
N SER A 20 -0.06 -4.07 -2.89
CA SER A 20 -0.71 -5.11 -2.09
C SER A 20 -0.08 -6.48 -2.29
N LEU A 21 0.28 -6.81 -3.53
CA LEU A 21 0.94 -8.06 -3.87
C LEU A 21 2.37 -8.11 -3.30
N ILE A 22 3.14 -7.03 -3.41
CA ILE A 22 4.48 -6.91 -2.82
C ILE A 22 4.43 -7.09 -1.31
N VAL A 23 3.54 -6.36 -0.63
CA VAL A 23 3.37 -6.46 0.83
C VAL A 23 2.96 -7.87 1.24
N LYS A 24 2.11 -8.54 0.47
CA LYS A 24 1.72 -9.93 0.73
C LYS A 24 2.88 -10.90 0.66
N ILE A 25 3.75 -10.75 -0.34
CA ILE A 25 4.97 -11.58 -0.51
C ILE A 25 5.97 -11.29 0.61
N LEU A 26 6.12 -10.02 1.00
CA LEU A 26 7.04 -9.62 2.06
C LEU A 26 6.59 -10.16 3.43
N LEU A 27 5.30 -10.04 3.75
CA LEU A 27 4.69 -10.44 5.01
C LEU A 27 3.87 -11.73 4.84
N ASN A 28 4.49 -12.78 4.30
CA ASN A 28 3.77 -14.02 3.98
C ASN A 28 3.51 -14.91 5.20
N ASP A 29 4.27 -14.73 6.28
CA ASP A 29 4.20 -15.59 7.47
C ASP A 29 2.84 -15.51 8.18
N GLU A 30 2.45 -16.60 8.82
CA GLU A 30 1.14 -16.71 9.50
C GLU A 30 1.00 -15.64 10.59
N ASP A 31 2.04 -15.44 11.40
CA ASP A 31 2.09 -14.47 12.49
C ASP A 31 1.95 -13.01 12.00
N LEU A 32 2.41 -12.75 10.77
CA LEU A 32 2.36 -11.42 10.15
C LEU A 32 1.03 -11.14 9.45
N THR A 33 0.12 -12.12 9.39
CA THR A 33 -1.16 -11.98 8.67
C THR A 33 -2.02 -10.84 9.20
N SER A 34 -2.08 -10.67 10.52
CA SER A 34 -2.83 -9.58 11.15
C SER A 34 -2.21 -8.22 10.83
N ILE A 35 -0.89 -8.10 10.94
CA ILE A 35 -0.15 -6.86 10.64
C ILE A 35 -0.30 -6.50 9.16
N ARG A 36 -0.15 -7.48 8.27
CA ARG A 36 -0.38 -7.34 6.83
C ARG A 36 -1.78 -6.79 6.53
N ARG A 37 -2.83 -7.34 7.15
CA ARG A 37 -4.19 -6.85 6.95
C ARG A 37 -4.36 -5.41 7.42
N ILE A 38 -3.85 -5.08 8.61
CA ILE A 38 -3.92 -3.72 9.15
C ILE A 38 -3.19 -2.74 8.23
N LEU A 39 -1.99 -3.10 7.75
CA LEU A 39 -1.19 -2.28 6.87
C LEU A 39 -1.90 -2.02 5.52
N LEU A 40 -2.51 -3.05 4.93
CA LEU A 40 -3.22 -2.92 3.65
C LEU A 40 -4.54 -2.15 3.79
N ILE A 41 -5.30 -2.38 4.87
CA ILE A 41 -6.51 -1.61 5.16
C ILE A 41 -6.15 -0.15 5.41
N GLY A 42 -5.12 0.11 6.21
CA GLY A 42 -4.59 1.46 6.43
C GLY A 42 -4.19 2.10 5.10
N TYR A 43 -3.44 1.39 4.27
CA TYR A 43 -3.05 1.88 2.95
C TYR A 43 -4.26 2.24 2.08
N LEU A 44 -5.31 1.41 2.04
CA LEU A 44 -6.53 1.68 1.27
C LEU A 44 -7.25 2.94 1.76
N VAL A 45 -7.43 3.07 3.09
CA VAL A 45 -8.09 4.24 3.69
C VAL A 45 -7.28 5.50 3.39
N PHE A 46 -5.97 5.49 3.65
CA PHE A 46 -5.11 6.63 3.36
C PHE A 46 -5.10 6.98 1.87
N ALA A 47 -4.95 5.98 0.98
CA ALA A 47 -5.02 6.19 -0.46
C ALA A 47 -6.29 6.91 -0.90
N SER A 48 -7.46 6.49 -0.38
CA SER A 48 -8.75 7.11 -0.72
C SER A 48 -8.92 8.56 -0.26
N LEU A 49 -8.11 9.04 0.68
CA LEU A 49 -8.16 10.41 1.18
C LEU A 49 -7.36 11.39 0.32
N PHE A 50 -6.48 10.90 -0.56
CA PHE A 50 -5.62 11.75 -1.36
C PHE A 50 -6.14 11.88 -2.79
N VAL A 51 -6.25 13.12 -3.28
CA VAL A 51 -6.66 13.43 -4.66
C VAL A 51 -5.43 13.57 -5.59
N SER A 52 -4.22 13.55 -5.03
CA SER A 52 -2.97 13.77 -5.76
C SER A 52 -2.19 12.48 -5.99
N LEU A 53 -1.94 12.15 -7.25
CA LEU A 53 -1.11 11.02 -7.69
C LEU A 53 0.28 11.00 -7.04
N ILE A 54 0.90 12.18 -6.84
CA ILE A 54 2.22 12.29 -6.23
C ILE A 54 2.17 11.82 -4.77
N VAL A 55 1.15 12.27 -4.04
CA VAL A 55 0.99 11.89 -2.63
C VAL A 55 0.68 10.40 -2.53
N PHE A 56 -0.18 9.89 -3.41
CA PHE A 56 -0.46 8.46 -3.49
C PHE A 56 0.83 7.65 -3.73
N ALA A 57 1.67 8.04 -4.69
CA ALA A 57 2.93 7.36 -4.96
C ALA A 57 3.89 7.36 -3.76
N ILE A 58 4.01 8.47 -3.03
CA ILE A 58 4.83 8.56 -1.81
C ILE A 58 4.30 7.61 -0.73
N VAL A 59 2.98 7.56 -0.54
CA VAL A 59 2.35 6.65 0.43
C VAL A 59 2.58 5.19 0.01
N SER A 60 2.43 4.86 -1.27
CA SER A 60 2.71 3.52 -1.80
C SER A 60 4.13 3.06 -1.49
N VAL A 61 5.13 3.91 -1.74
CA VAL A 61 6.54 3.60 -1.43
C VAL A 61 6.74 3.44 0.08
N SER A 62 6.13 4.31 0.88
CA SER A 62 6.23 4.26 2.34
C SER A 62 5.66 2.96 2.91
N VAL A 63 4.53 2.48 2.39
CA VAL A 63 3.91 1.21 2.80
C VAL A 63 4.84 0.03 2.51
N VAL A 64 5.50 0.01 1.35
CA VAL A 64 6.48 -1.03 1.01
C VAL A 64 7.67 -0.97 1.97
N LEU A 65 8.21 0.21 2.27
CA LEU A 65 9.31 0.37 3.21
C LEU A 65 8.93 -0.09 4.63
N ILE A 66 7.72 0.22 5.08
CA ILE A 66 7.19 -0.26 6.37
C ILE A 66 7.09 -1.79 6.36
N ALA A 67 6.58 -2.39 5.29
CA ALA A 67 6.51 -3.85 5.18
C ALA A 67 7.90 -4.51 5.24
N ILE A 68 8.90 -3.93 4.57
CA ILE A 68 10.30 -4.38 4.65
C ILE A 68 10.83 -4.24 6.09
N GLY A 69 10.55 -3.12 6.75
CA GLY A 69 10.95 -2.87 8.13
C GLY A 69 10.34 -3.90 9.10
N ILE A 70 9.04 -4.16 9.00
CA ILE A 70 8.34 -5.18 9.79
C ILE A 70 9.00 -6.54 9.57
N ARG A 71 9.18 -6.95 8.31
CA ARG A 71 9.81 -8.24 8.00
C ARG A 71 11.19 -8.37 8.65
N LYS A 72 12.05 -7.35 8.54
CA LYS A 72 13.38 -7.38 9.16
C LYS A 72 13.38 -7.47 10.67
N VAL A 73 12.38 -6.87 11.34
CA VAL A 73 12.24 -6.92 12.80
C VAL A 73 11.80 -8.31 13.27
N PHE A 74 11.01 -9.04 12.48
CA PHE A 74 10.52 -10.38 12.81
C PHE A 74 11.41 -11.53 12.32
N GLU A 75 12.31 -11.29 11.35
CA GLU A 75 13.38 -12.24 10.97
C GLU A 75 14.51 -12.29 12.01
N TYR A 76 14.57 -11.33 12.95
CA TYR A 76 15.50 -11.26 14.08
C TYR A 76 14.88 -11.83 15.35
#